data_AF-A0A7X2MUH3-F1
#
_entry.id   AF-A0A7X2MUH3-F1
#
_cell.length_a   1.000
_cell.length_b   1.000
_cell.length_c   1.000
_cell.angle_alpha   90.00
_cell.angle_beta   90.00
_cell.angle_gamma   90.00
#
_symmetry.space_group_name_H-M   'P 1'
#
loop_
_entity.id
_entity.type
_entity.pdbx_description
1 polymer ?
#
loop_
_entity_poly.entity_id
_entity_poly.type
_entity_poly.pdbx_seq_one_letter_code
_entity_poly.pdbx_strand_id
1 'polypeptide(L)'
;MSAKQYDNLTDSQLTLMAQQALACYPAALQGQLSLLCRSENATFLLQAAGRRYALRLHRGDYHQKADIVSELLWLNALRETG
;
A
#
# COMPACT_ATOMS: atom_id res chain seq x y z
N MET A 1 11.27 9.64 -24.07
CA MET A 1 11.04 9.78 -22.62
C MET A 1 10.72 8.40 -22.06
N SER A 2 11.75 7.58 -21.78
CA SER A 2 11.54 6.25 -21.19
C SER A 2 11.09 6.43 -19.75
N ALA A 3 9.83 6.08 -19.47
CA ALA A 3 9.39 5.84 -18.11
C ALA A 3 10.33 4.79 -17.52
N LYS A 4 11.18 5.24 -16.60
CA LYS A 4 12.13 4.42 -15.87
C LYS A 4 11.38 3.24 -15.23
N GLN A 5 11.43 2.07 -15.89
CA GLN A 5 10.92 0.79 -15.36
C GLN A 5 11.85 0.37 -14.22
N TYR A 6 11.67 0.98 -13.06
CA TYR A 6 12.40 0.65 -11.83
C TYR A 6 11.61 -0.33 -10.94
N ASP A 7 10.61 -1.00 -11.49
CA ASP A 7 9.75 -1.90 -10.72
C ASP A 7 10.45 -3.27 -10.69
N ASN A 8 11.38 -3.43 -9.76
CA ASN A 8 12.06 -4.72 -9.55
C ASN A 8 11.12 -5.77 -8.94
N LEU A 9 9.89 -5.38 -8.60
CA LEU A 9 8.85 -6.24 -8.07
C LEU A 9 7.91 -6.69 -9.18
N THR A 10 7.81 -8.00 -9.34
CA THR A 10 6.81 -8.64 -10.21
C THR A 10 5.40 -8.48 -9.64
N ASP A 11 4.38 -8.59 -10.50
CA ASP A 11 2.98 -8.58 -10.06
C ASP A 11 2.70 -9.67 -9.01
N SER A 12 3.38 -10.82 -9.13
CA SER A 12 3.32 -11.90 -8.14
C SER A 12 3.88 -11.49 -6.78
N GLN A 13 5.00 -10.76 -6.76
CA GLN A 13 5.58 -10.23 -5.51
C GLN A 13 4.69 -9.16 -4.87
N LEU A 14 4.12 -8.26 -5.68
CA LEU A 14 3.16 -7.26 -5.20
C LEU A 14 1.90 -7.91 -4.65
N THR A 15 1.40 -8.95 -5.32
CA THR A 15 0.23 -9.72 -4.87
C THR A 15 0.52 -10.43 -3.54
N LEU A 16 1.72 -11.02 -3.40
CA LEU A 16 2.13 -11.66 -2.15
C LEU A 16 2.22 -10.64 -1.01
N MET A 17 2.82 -9.47 -1.25
CA MET A 17 2.84 -8.38 -0.27
C MET A 17 1.44 -7.89 0.09
N ALA A 18 0.54 -7.78 -0.90
CA ALA A 18 -0.85 -7.39 -0.66
C ALA A 18 -1.58 -8.41 0.23
N GLN A 19 -1.35 -9.71 0.00
CA GLN A 19 -1.90 -10.79 0.84
C GLN A 19 -1.32 -10.78 2.25
N GLN A 20 -0.01 -10.57 2.40
CA GLN A 20 0.64 -10.43 3.71
C GLN A 20 0.11 -9.22 4.48
N ALA A 21 -0.06 -8.08 3.81
CA ALA A 21 -0.67 -6.89 4.40
C ALA A 21 -2.11 -7.16 4.82
N LEU A 22 -2.88 -7.88 3.99
CA LEU A 22 -4.26 -8.26 4.28
C LEU A 22 -4.36 -9.15 5.53
N ALA A 23 -3.35 -9.98 5.81
CA ALA A 23 -3.30 -10.79 7.02
C ALA A 23 -3.24 -9.97 8.33
N CYS A 24 -2.82 -8.70 8.26
CA CYS A 24 -2.85 -7.78 9.41
C CYS A 24 -4.24 -7.16 9.65
N TYR A 25 -5.20 -7.35 8.75
CA TYR A 25 -6.56 -6.83 8.87
C TYR A 25 -7.54 -7.90 9.41
N PRO A 26 -8.66 -7.47 10.01
CA PRO A 26 -9.68 -8.38 10.53
C PRO A 26 -10.19 -9.39 9.49
N ALA A 27 -10.66 -10.55 9.95
CA ALA A 27 -11.18 -11.62 9.10
C ALA A 27 -12.31 -11.16 8.15
N ALA A 28 -13.08 -10.13 8.52
CA ALA A 28 -14.10 -9.54 7.66
C ALA A 28 -13.55 -8.89 6.37
N LEU A 29 -12.26 -8.56 6.35
CA LEU A 29 -11.54 -8.02 5.20
C LEU A 29 -10.71 -9.09 4.47
N GLN A 30 -10.63 -10.32 4.98
CA GLN A 30 -10.05 -11.44 4.25
C GLN A 30 -10.95 -11.76 3.06
N GLY A 31 -10.47 -11.50 1.85
CA GLY A 31 -11.26 -11.58 0.63
C GLY A 31 -10.40 -11.69 -0.61
N GLN A 32 -11.03 -11.58 -1.77
CA GLN A 32 -10.35 -11.73 -3.05
C GLN A 32 -9.64 -10.43 -3.42
N LEU A 33 -8.33 -10.50 -3.66
CA LEU A 33 -7.52 -9.40 -4.17
C LEU A 33 -7.35 -9.50 -5.68
N SER A 34 -7.43 -8.38 -6.38
CA SER A 34 -7.18 -8.30 -7.82
C SER A 34 -6.44 -7.01 -8.15
N LEU A 35 -5.29 -7.11 -8.82
CA LEU A 35 -4.52 -5.93 -9.22
C LEU A 35 -5.29 -5.13 -10.28
N LEU A 36 -5.56 -3.86 -10.01
CA LEU A 36 -6.24 -2.96 -10.93
C LEU A 36 -5.26 -2.19 -11.81
N CYS A 37 -4.26 -1.55 -11.19
CA CYS A 37 -3.27 -0.76 -11.91
C CYS A 37 -1.94 -0.71 -11.17
N ARG A 38 -0.87 -0.61 -11.98
CA ARG A 38 0.51 -0.44 -11.55
C ARG A 38 1.07 0.79 -12.26
N SER A 39 0.99 1.95 -11.61
CA SER A 39 1.64 3.18 -12.07
C SER A 39 2.71 3.61 -11.07
N GLU A 40 2.36 4.46 -10.11
CA GLU A 40 3.24 4.89 -9.02
C GLU A 40 3.07 4.05 -7.75
N ASN A 41 1.84 3.58 -7.50
CA ASN A 41 1.48 2.67 -6.41
C ASN A 41 0.73 1.49 -7.01
N ALA A 42 0.88 0.30 -6.42
CA ALA A 42 0.10 -0.85 -6.84
C ALA A 42 -1.27 -0.81 -6.16
N THR A 43 -2.33 -0.67 -6.95
CA THR A 43 -3.71 -0.61 -6.43
C THR A 43 -4.41 -1.94 -6.68
N PHE A 44 -4.91 -2.55 -5.61
CA PHE A 44 -5.67 -3.79 -5.64
C PHE A 44 -7.13 -3.53 -5.27
N LEU A 45 -8.04 -4.16 -6.00
CA LEU A 45 -9.42 -4.33 -5.60
C LEU A 45 -9.50 -5.50 -4.61
N LEU A 46 -9.97 -5.22 -3.41
CA LEU A 46 -10.31 -6.22 -2.41
C LEU A 46 -11.83 -6.39 -2.39
N GLN A 47 -12.30 -7.62 -2.56
CA GLN A 47 -13.70 -7.97 -2.40
C GLN A 47 -13.86 -8.86 -1.17
N ALA A 48 -14.48 -8.34 -0.12
CA ALA A 48 -14.65 -9.03 1.16
C ALA A 48 -16.02 -8.71 1.76
N ALA A 49 -16.68 -9.73 2.34
CA ALA A 49 -17.99 -9.61 3.00
C ALA A 49 -19.07 -8.87 2.15
N GLY A 50 -19.10 -9.11 0.84
CA GLY A 50 -20.03 -8.46 -0.09
C GLY A 50 -19.74 -6.97 -0.38
N ARG A 51 -18.59 -6.46 0.09
CA ARG A 51 -18.13 -5.09 -0.11
C ARG A 51 -16.84 -5.05 -0.92
N ARG A 52 -16.61 -3.91 -1.57
CA ARG A 52 -15.41 -3.65 -2.37
C ARG A 52 -14.57 -2.59 -1.67
N TYR A 53 -13.28 -2.85 -1.57
CA TYR A 53 -12.28 -1.98 -0.97
C TYR A 53 -11.11 -1.80 -1.93
N ALA A 54 -10.40 -0.69 -1.81
CA ALA A 54 -9.16 -0.45 -2.54
C ALA A 54 -7.99 -0.60 -1.57
N LEU A 55 -7.09 -1.54 -1.85
CA LEU A 55 -5.83 -1.72 -1.11
C LEU A 55 -4.70 -1.14 -1.95
N ARG A 56 -4.01 -0.12 -1.42
CA ARG A 56 -2.93 0.56 -2.13
C ARG A 56 -1.58 0.23 -1.49
N LEU A 57 -0.72 -0.46 -2.22
CA LEU A 57 0.65 -0.69 -1.82
C LEU A 57 1.53 0.45 -2.35
N HIS A 58 2.20 1.11 -1.41
CA HIS A 58 3.19 2.12 -1.71
C HIS A 58 4.48 1.47 -2.19
N ARG A 59 5.09 2.04 -3.22
CA ARG A 59 6.36 1.56 -3.75
C ARG A 59 7.49 1.80 -2.75
N GLY A 60 8.29 0.77 -2.49
CA GLY A 60 9.57 0.94 -1.78
C GLY A 60 10.53 1.70 -2.70
N ASP A 61 11.00 2.86 -2.22
CA ASP A 61 12.06 3.75 -2.75
C ASP A 61 11.66 5.24 -2.70
N TYR A 62 10.43 5.58 -2.28
CA TYR A 62 10.08 6.98 -1.99
C TYR A 62 10.24 7.34 -0.50
N HIS A 63 10.17 6.35 0.40
CA HIS A 63 10.38 6.57 1.83
C HIS A 63 11.14 5.40 2.46
N GLN A 64 12.27 5.69 3.10
CA GLN A 64 12.79 4.81 4.13
C GLN A 64 11.81 4.83 5.32
N LYS A 65 11.75 3.75 6.11
CA LYS A 65 10.89 3.69 7.30
C LYS A 65 11.05 4.92 8.23
N ALA A 66 12.22 5.54 8.20
CA ALA A 66 12.56 6.79 8.90
C ALA A 66 11.79 8.03 8.40
N ASP A 67 11.46 8.10 7.10
CA ASP A 67 10.77 9.25 6.52
C ASP A 67 9.29 9.26 6.92
N ILE A 68 8.64 8.08 6.93
CA ILE A 68 7.26 7.90 7.42
C ILE A 68 7.16 8.26 8.90
N VAL A 69 8.16 7.85 9.70
CA VAL A 69 8.22 8.17 11.13
C VAL A 69 8.43 9.68 11.34
N SER A 70 9.25 10.33 10.51
CA SER A 70 9.46 11.79 10.60
C SER A 70 8.21 12.59 10.23
N GLU A 71 7.44 12.15 9.22
CA GLU A 71 6.17 12.79 8.86
C GLU A 71 5.12 12.63 9.97
N LEU A 72 5.04 11.46 10.60
CA LEU A 72 4.17 11.22 11.76
C LEU A 72 4.55 12.09 12.97
N LEU A 73 5.84 12.27 13.22
CA LEU A 73 6.34 13.15 14.28
C LEU A 73 6.01 14.62 13.98
N TRP A 74 6.13 15.04 12.73
CA TRP A 74 5.79 16.41 12.32
C TRP A 74 4.29 16.69 12.46
N LEU A 75 3.43 15.74 12.09
CA LEU A 75 1.98 15.84 12.28
C LEU A 75 1.57 15.88 13.76
N ASN A 76 2.24 15.11 14.62
CA ASN A 76 2.01 15.17 16.06
C ASN A 76 2.41 16.52 16.65
N ALA A 77 3.59 17.05 16.27
CA ALA A 77 4.06 18.36 16.74
C ALA A 77 3.11 19.51 16.33
N LEU A 78 2.56 19.46 15.11
CA LEU A 78 1.56 20.43 14.65
C LEU A 78 0.23 20.34 15.40
N ARG A 79 -0.15 19.16 15.91
CA ARG A 79 -1.34 19.01 16.74
C ARG A 79 -1.12 19.46 18.18
N GLU A 80 0.08 19.32 18.72
CA GLU A 80 0.41 19.74 20.09
C GLU A 80 0.61 21.24 20.23
N THR A 81 0.88 21.95 19.13
CA THR A 81 1.06 23.41 19.11
C THR A 81 -0.20 24.18 18.67
N GLY A 82 -1.32 23.48 18.51
CA GLY A 82 -2.65 24.05 18.20
C GLY A 82 -3.53 24.21 19.42
#